data_AF-A0A7X7RSH1-F1
#
_entry.id   AF-A0A7X7RSH1-F1
#
_cell.length_a   1.000
_cell.length_b   1.000
_cell.length_c   1.000
_cell.angle_alpha   90.00
_cell.angle_beta   90.00
_cell.angle_gamma   90.00
#
_symmetry.space_group_name_H-M   'P 1'
#
loop_
_entity.id
_entity.type
_entity.pdbx_description
1 polymer ?
#
loop_
_entity_poly.entity_id
_entity_poly.type
_entity_poly.pdbx_seq_one_letter_code
_entity_poly.pdbx_strand_id
1 'polypeptide(L)'
;MKRIGILTFYFKNYNCGGVLQAYALQRVIDSFEGYKSEQICFVRDRKKLYIRKLQELLTDPSQITYMLKVRTNEKLNAAQTKNNYSIENSIRKYDEFMDSIPHSMVVNSITSKELNEFYDAFIVGSDQVWNPVYVPMDFFFDFVDEKKPKLSYAASIRVNQL
;
A
#
# COMPACT_ATOMS: atom_id res chain seq x y z
N MET A 1 10.81 -23.20 9.38
CA MET A 1 10.86 -21.73 9.24
C MET A 1 9.50 -21.26 8.80
N LYS A 2 8.83 -20.41 9.57
CA LYS A 2 7.49 -19.90 9.28
C LYS A 2 7.54 -18.75 8.29
N ARG A 3 6.65 -18.73 7.31
CA ARG A 3 6.56 -17.70 6.26
C ARG A 3 5.46 -16.71 6.55
N ILE A 4 5.79 -15.43 6.51
CA ILE A 4 4.90 -14.33 6.86
C ILE A 4 4.67 -13.46 5.62
N GLY A 5 3.41 -13.37 5.20
CA GLY A 5 3.01 -12.51 4.08
C GLY A 5 2.64 -11.12 4.57
N ILE A 6 3.37 -10.10 4.13
CA ILE A 6 3.10 -8.71 4.52
C ILE A 6 2.31 -8.01 3.43
N LEU A 7 1.09 -7.57 3.74
CA LEU A 7 0.22 -6.83 2.85
C LEU A 7 0.24 -5.34 3.20
N THR A 8 0.90 -4.55 2.35
CA THR A 8 0.93 -3.09 2.40
C THR A 8 0.67 -2.51 1.02
N PHE A 9 0.44 -1.20 0.89
CA PHE A 9 0.35 -0.54 -0.41
C PHE A 9 1.72 -0.28 -1.05
N TYR A 10 2.79 -1.02 -0.74
CA TYR A 10 4.14 -0.71 -1.24
C TYR A 10 4.33 -0.96 -2.75
N PHE A 11 3.68 -1.99 -3.33
CA PHE A 11 3.96 -2.44 -4.69
C PHE A 11 3.65 -1.35 -5.73
N LYS A 12 4.68 -0.91 -6.46
CA LYS A 12 4.62 0.20 -7.43
C LYS A 12 3.97 1.47 -6.86
N ASN A 13 4.24 1.74 -5.58
CA ASN A 13 3.82 2.96 -4.88
C ASN A 13 5.06 3.70 -4.34
N TYR A 14 5.41 4.79 -5.00
CA TYR A 14 6.64 5.54 -4.75
C TYR A 14 6.53 6.54 -3.60
N ASN A 15 5.90 6.11 -2.50
CA ASN A 15 5.86 6.87 -1.25
C ASN A 15 7.07 6.48 -0.37
N CYS A 16 7.97 7.42 -0.12
CA CYS A 16 9.18 7.18 0.69
C CYS A 16 8.88 6.51 2.04
N GLY A 17 7.92 7.03 2.80
CA GLY A 17 7.55 6.48 4.11
C GLY A 17 7.01 5.04 4.00
N GLY A 18 6.11 4.78 3.05
CA GLY A 18 5.55 3.45 2.83
C GLY A 18 6.61 2.42 2.42
N VAL A 19 7.54 2.81 1.55
CA VAL A 19 8.61 1.93 1.06
C VAL A 19 9.64 1.63 2.15
N LEU A 20 10.04 2.65 2.93
CA LEU A 20 10.94 2.45 4.07
C LEU A 20 10.29 1.62 5.17
N GLN A 21 8.99 1.80 5.41
CA GLN A 21 8.24 0.99 6.37
C GLN A 21 8.12 -0.47 5.91
N ALA A 22 7.88 -0.72 4.63
CA ALA A 22 7.86 -2.06 4.05
C ALA A 22 9.20 -2.78 4.25
N TYR A 23 10.31 -2.09 4.02
CA TYR A 23 11.65 -2.59 4.30
C TYR A 23 11.85 -2.85 5.80
N ALA A 24 11.54 -1.88 6.66
CA ALA A 24 11.80 -1.98 8.10
C ALA A 24 11.02 -3.13 8.75
N LEU A 25 9.73 -3.28 8.42
CA LEU A 25 8.90 -4.35 8.97
C LEU A 25 9.41 -5.73 8.56
N GLN A 26 9.81 -5.88 7.29
CA GLN A 26 10.41 -7.11 6.77
C GLN A 26 11.68 -7.47 7.56
N ARG A 27 12.57 -6.49 7.80
CA ARG A 27 13.82 -6.70 8.55
C ARG A 27 13.59 -7.09 10.01
N VAL A 28 12.61 -6.46 10.66
CA VAL A 28 12.27 -6.78 12.06
C VAL A 28 11.72 -8.20 12.15
N ILE A 29 10.82 -8.60 11.26
CA ILE A 29 10.26 -9.97 11.30
C ILE A 29 11.34 -11.02 11.06
N ASP A 30 12.20 -10.80 10.07
CA ASP A 30 13.32 -11.68 9.75
C ASP A 30 14.40 -11.75 10.84
N SER A 31 14.41 -10.80 11.77
CA SER A 31 15.32 -10.84 12.93
C SER A 31 14.88 -11.81 14.01
N PHE A 32 13.61 -12.23 14.01
CA PHE A 32 13.12 -13.24 14.94
C PHE A 32 13.47 -14.65 14.45
N GLU A 33 14.03 -15.47 15.34
CA GLU A 33 14.43 -16.83 15.00
C GLU A 33 13.24 -17.68 14.51
N GLY A 34 13.46 -18.39 13.41
CA GLY A 34 12.46 -19.29 12.83
C GLY A 34 11.43 -18.61 11.93
N TYR A 35 11.52 -17.31 11.68
CA TYR A 35 10.61 -16.55 10.82
C TYR A 35 11.28 -16.03 9.55
N LYS A 36 10.51 -15.96 8.47
CA LYS A 36 10.84 -15.26 7.24
C LYS A 36 9.65 -14.52 6.71
N SER A 37 9.90 -13.35 6.14
CA SER A 37 8.86 -12.47 5.62
C SER A 37 9.20 -11.90 4.27
N GLU A 38 8.15 -11.69 3.49
CA GLU A 38 8.22 -10.97 2.22
C GLU A 38 6.97 -10.11 2.05
N GLN A 39 7.11 -9.07 1.24
CA GLN A 39 6.01 -8.20 0.88
C GLN A 39 5.17 -8.84 -0.24
N ILE A 40 3.85 -8.89 -0.07
CA ILE A 40 2.93 -9.40 -1.10
C ILE A 40 2.77 -8.33 -2.18
N CYS A 41 3.23 -8.60 -3.40
CA CYS A 41 3.10 -7.71 -4.57
C CYS A 41 1.64 -7.58 -5.04
N PHE A 42 0.81 -6.89 -4.28
CA PHE A 42 -0.62 -6.74 -4.57
C PHE A 42 -0.88 -5.64 -5.61
N VAL A 43 -1.52 -6.01 -6.72
CA VAL A 43 -1.93 -5.05 -7.75
C VAL A 43 -3.28 -4.43 -7.40
N ARG A 44 -3.30 -3.11 -7.22
CA ARG A 44 -4.54 -2.36 -7.03
C ARG A 44 -5.29 -2.20 -8.36
N ASP A 45 -6.57 -2.55 -8.38
CA ASP A 45 -7.46 -2.21 -9.50
C ASP A 45 -7.74 -0.69 -9.52
N ARG A 46 -6.89 0.06 -10.24
CA ARG A 46 -7.00 1.51 -10.34
C ARG A 46 -8.31 1.98 -10.99
N LYS A 47 -8.98 1.16 -11.81
CA LYS A 47 -10.26 1.52 -12.42
C LYS A 47 -11.36 1.56 -11.36
N LYS A 48 -11.43 0.52 -10.52
CA LYS A 48 -12.38 0.46 -9.39
C LYS A 48 -12.17 1.61 -8.40
N LEU A 49 -10.91 1.98 -8.16
CA LEU A 49 -10.56 3.14 -7.33
C LEU A 49 -11.07 4.46 -7.91
N TYR A 50 -10.89 4.65 -9.22
CA TYR A 50 -11.35 5.86 -9.92
C TYR A 50 -12.88 6.00 -9.84
N ILE A 51 -13.62 4.91 -10.05
CA ILE A 51 -15.09 4.90 -9.96
C ILE A 51 -15.56 5.28 -8.55
N ARG A 52 -14.97 4.68 -7.49
CA ARG A 52 -15.32 5.01 -6.10
C ARG A 52 -15.07 6.48 -5.77
N LYS A 53 -13.93 7.02 -6.21
CA LYS A 53 -13.61 8.44 -6.01
C LYS A 53 -14.61 9.36 -6.72
N LEU A 54 -15.06 9.00 -7.92
CA LEU A 54 -16.11 9.75 -8.61
C LEU A 54 -17.45 9.70 -7.86
N GLN A 55 -17.84 8.53 -7.33
CA GLN A 55 -19.05 8.39 -6.52
C GLN A 55 -19.01 9.27 -5.27
N GLU A 56 -17.86 9.35 -4.59
CA GLU A 56 -17.68 10.20 -3.41
C GLU A 56 -17.80 11.70 -3.74
N LEU A 57 -17.23 12.15 -4.87
CA LEU A 57 -17.36 13.53 -5.34
C LEU A 57 -18.82 13.89 -5.72
N LEU A 58 -19.61 12.92 -6.15
CA LEU A 58 -21.05 13.11 -6.40
C LEU A 58 -21.85 13.21 -5.10
N THR A 59 -21.42 12.52 -4.04
CA THR A 59 -22.08 12.55 -2.73
C THR A 59 -21.68 13.76 -1.87
N ASP A 60 -20.47 14.30 -2.04
CA ASP A 60 -20.02 15.51 -1.34
C ASP A 60 -19.24 16.46 -2.29
N PRO A 61 -19.94 17.42 -2.94
CA PRO A 61 -19.33 18.39 -3.83
C PRO A 61 -18.34 19.35 -3.14
N SER A 62 -18.35 19.46 -1.80
CA SER A 62 -17.44 20.36 -1.07
C SER A 62 -15.98 19.96 -1.24
N GLN A 63 -15.72 18.66 -1.46
CA GLN A 63 -14.40 18.11 -1.79
C GLN A 63 -13.81 18.68 -3.10
N ILE A 64 -14.66 19.03 -4.06
CA ILE A 64 -14.23 19.65 -5.33
C ILE A 64 -13.60 21.02 -5.05
N THR A 65 -14.24 21.82 -4.18
CA THR A 65 -13.72 23.16 -3.85
C THR A 65 -12.39 23.10 -3.08
N TYR A 66 -12.21 22.09 -2.21
CA TYR A 66 -10.94 21.82 -1.55
C TYR A 66 -9.86 21.40 -2.55
N MET A 67 -10.14 20.46 -3.46
CA MET A 67 -9.21 20.01 -4.50
C MET A 67 -8.77 21.15 -5.44
N LEU A 68 -9.66 22.07 -5.78
CA LEU A 68 -9.34 23.24 -6.59
C LEU A 68 -8.40 24.21 -5.86
N LYS A 69 -8.62 24.45 -4.56
CA LYS A 69 -7.75 25.30 -3.72
C LYS A 69 -6.34 24.73 -3.54
N VAL A 70 -6.22 23.41 -3.34
CA VAL A 70 -4.92 22.74 -3.22
C VAL A 70 -4.13 22.83 -4.54
N ARG A 71 -4.79 22.59 -5.69
CA ARG A 71 -4.16 22.68 -7.01
C ARG A 71 -3.68 24.08 -7.38
N THR A 72 -4.37 25.13 -6.96
CA THR A 72 -3.90 26.51 -7.19
C THR A 72 -2.65 26.82 -6.36
N ASN A 73 -2.57 26.34 -5.12
CA ASN A 73 -1.37 26.52 -4.27
C ASN A 73 -0.17 25.69 -4.74
N GLU A 74 -0.40 24.45 -5.21
CA GLU A 74 0.66 23.60 -5.77
C GLU A 74 1.28 24.18 -7.05
N LYS A 75 0.47 24.78 -7.93
CA LYS A 75 0.96 25.44 -9.16
C LYS A 75 1.84 26.66 -8.87
N LEU A 76 1.53 27.41 -7.82
CA LEU A 76 2.34 28.56 -7.39
C LEU A 76 3.71 28.11 -6.83
N ASN A 77 3.75 27.00 -6.09
CA ASN A 77 4.99 26.45 -5.54
C ASN A 77 5.85 25.71 -6.59
N ALA A 78 5.22 24.99 -7.52
CA ALA A 78 5.91 24.29 -8.61
C ALA A 78 6.55 25.25 -9.63
N ALA A 79 5.98 26.44 -9.82
CA ALA A 79 6.58 27.49 -10.66
C ALA A 79 7.89 28.05 -10.07
N GLN A 80 8.09 27.92 -8.75
CA GLN A 80 9.28 28.41 -8.04
C GLN A 80 10.38 27.34 -7.89
N THR A 81 10.04 26.06 -8.01
CA THR A 81 10.98 24.93 -7.93
C THR A 81 11.16 24.28 -9.29
N LYS A 82 11.99 24.89 -10.15
CA LYS A 82 12.61 24.19 -11.30
C LYS A 82 13.61 23.15 -10.77
N ASN A 83 13.11 22.07 -10.20
CA ASN A 83 13.94 20.93 -9.87
C ASN A 83 14.08 20.10 -11.16
N ASN A 84 15.26 20.13 -11.78
CA ASN A 84 15.62 19.34 -12.97
C ASN A 84 15.73 17.82 -12.68
N TYR A 85 15.11 17.33 -11.60
CA TYR A 85 15.09 15.91 -11.29
C TYR A 85 14.09 15.21 -12.19
N SER A 86 14.60 14.38 -13.11
CA SER A 86 13.77 13.50 -13.93
C SER A 86 12.94 12.61 -13.01
N ILE A 87 11.61 12.68 -13.17
CA ILE A 87 10.66 11.80 -12.47
C ILE A 87 11.00 10.33 -12.74
N GLU A 88 11.46 10.01 -13.96
CA GLU A 88 11.88 8.66 -14.33
C GLU A 88 13.10 8.19 -13.52
N ASN A 89 14.10 9.06 -13.33
CA ASN A 89 15.25 8.73 -12.49
C ASN A 89 14.85 8.50 -11.04
N SER A 90 13.89 9.26 -10.51
CA SER A 90 13.36 9.05 -9.17
C SER A 90 12.62 7.70 -9.08
N ILE A 91 11.74 7.41 -10.03
CA ILE A 91 11.02 6.13 -10.11
C ILE A 91 11.99 4.96 -10.18
N ARG A 92 13.04 5.06 -11.01
CA ARG A 92 14.05 4.02 -11.14
C ARG A 92 14.75 3.72 -9.81
N LYS A 93 15.12 4.75 -9.04
CA LYS A 93 15.72 4.56 -7.72
C LYS A 93 14.78 3.88 -6.73
N TYR A 94 13.48 4.18 -6.80
CA TYR A 94 12.49 3.47 -5.99
C TYR A 94 12.38 2.01 -6.40
N ASP A 95 12.29 1.72 -7.70
CA ASP A 95 12.23 0.35 -8.21
C ASP A 95 13.47 -0.45 -7.80
N GLU A 96 14.68 0.11 -7.99
CA GLU A 96 15.94 -0.51 -7.54
C GLU A 96 15.93 -0.82 -6.03
N PHE A 97 15.38 0.08 -5.20
CA PHE A 97 15.27 -0.16 -3.76
C PHE A 97 14.19 -1.20 -3.43
N MET A 98 13.01 -1.12 -4.05
CA MET A 98 11.93 -2.11 -3.86
C MET A 98 12.38 -3.51 -4.26
N ASP A 99 13.17 -3.63 -5.32
CA ASP A 99 13.72 -4.90 -5.80
C ASP A 99 14.66 -5.56 -4.78
N SER A 100 15.25 -4.77 -3.88
CA SER A 100 16.09 -5.26 -2.77
C SER A 100 15.29 -5.77 -1.56
N ILE A 101 13.99 -5.47 -1.48
CA ILE A 101 13.09 -5.94 -0.41
C ILE A 101 12.55 -7.30 -0.84
N PRO A 102 12.66 -8.37 -0.04
CA PRO A 102 12.02 -9.64 -0.37
C PRO A 102 10.52 -9.46 -0.62
N HIS A 103 10.08 -9.89 -1.79
CA HIS A 103 8.69 -9.76 -2.22
C HIS A 103 8.23 -10.93 -3.07
N SER A 104 6.92 -11.19 -3.02
CA SER A 104 6.28 -12.26 -3.78
C SER A 104 6.25 -11.94 -5.28
N MET A 105 5.91 -12.94 -6.09
CA MET A 105 5.40 -12.66 -7.44
C MET A 105 4.16 -11.76 -7.38
N VAL A 106 3.89 -11.06 -8.49
CA VAL A 106 2.74 -10.16 -8.60
C VAL A 106 1.44 -10.94 -8.44
N VAL A 107 0.61 -10.52 -7.49
CA VAL A 107 -0.68 -11.14 -7.20
C VAL A 107 -1.79 -10.21 -7.68
N ASN A 108 -2.60 -10.68 -8.63
CA ASN A 108 -3.71 -9.95 -9.22
C ASN A 108 -5.02 -10.69 -8.98
N SER A 109 -5.66 -10.53 -7.82
CA SER A 109 -6.92 -11.26 -7.50
C SER A 109 -6.83 -12.79 -7.67
N ILE A 110 -5.61 -13.36 -7.78
CA ILE A 110 -5.35 -14.78 -8.00
C ILE A 110 -4.98 -15.41 -6.65
N THR A 111 -5.92 -16.29 -6.27
CA THR A 111 -5.89 -17.39 -5.30
C THR A 111 -5.38 -17.07 -3.89
N SER A 112 -6.31 -16.57 -3.08
CA SER A 112 -6.41 -16.81 -1.64
C SER A 112 -5.76 -18.13 -1.22
N LYS A 113 -6.08 -19.21 -1.95
CA LYS A 113 -5.57 -20.56 -1.69
C LYS A 113 -4.05 -20.68 -1.78
N GLU A 114 -3.41 -20.16 -2.83
CA GLU A 114 -1.95 -20.24 -3.01
C GLU A 114 -1.22 -19.44 -1.93
N LEU A 115 -1.72 -18.24 -1.63
CA LEU A 115 -1.19 -17.44 -0.53
C LEU A 115 -1.33 -18.19 0.79
N ASN A 116 -2.48 -18.80 1.04
CA ASN A 116 -2.70 -19.60 2.23
C ASN A 116 -1.76 -20.82 2.27
N GLU A 117 -1.53 -21.52 1.18
CA GLU A 117 -0.60 -22.66 1.16
C GLU A 117 0.86 -22.23 1.39
N PHE A 118 1.22 -21.03 0.95
CA PHE A 118 2.59 -20.52 1.04
C PHE A 118 2.92 -19.83 2.36
N TYR A 119 1.95 -19.14 2.97
CA TYR A 119 2.14 -18.35 4.18
C TYR A 119 1.47 -18.97 5.41
N ASP A 120 2.21 -18.99 6.52
CA ASP A 120 1.71 -19.46 7.82
C ASP A 120 0.91 -18.39 8.56
N ALA A 121 1.18 -17.11 8.28
CA ALA A 121 0.48 -15.97 8.85
C ALA A 121 0.57 -14.74 7.94
N PHE A 122 -0.32 -13.78 8.18
CA PHE A 122 -0.43 -12.56 7.40
C PHE A 122 -0.41 -11.32 8.28
N ILE A 123 0.29 -10.28 7.81
CA ILE A 123 0.38 -8.98 8.48
C ILE A 123 -0.08 -7.89 7.52
N VAL A 124 -1.09 -7.11 7.92
CA VAL A 124 -1.48 -5.89 7.21
C VAL A 124 -0.88 -4.70 7.92
N GLY A 125 -0.39 -3.71 7.20
CA GLY A 125 0.21 -2.56 7.84
C GLY A 125 0.55 -1.43 6.90
N SER A 126 1.08 -0.36 7.49
CA SER A 126 1.28 0.95 6.88
C SER A 126 0.11 1.92 7.01
N ASP A 127 0.43 3.19 6.80
CA ASP A 127 -0.51 4.29 6.92
C ASP A 127 -1.59 4.19 5.83
N GLN A 128 -2.83 4.46 6.23
CA GLN A 128 -4.01 4.59 5.40
C GLN A 128 -4.38 3.32 4.60
N VAL A 129 -3.96 2.15 5.08
CA VAL A 129 -4.32 0.87 4.47
C VAL A 129 -5.82 0.59 4.49
N TRP A 130 -6.52 1.06 5.51
CA TRP A 130 -7.97 0.89 5.66
C TRP A 130 -8.75 2.16 5.31
N ASN A 131 -8.24 2.98 4.39
CA ASN A 131 -8.97 4.13 3.90
C ASN A 131 -10.26 3.69 3.18
N PRO A 132 -11.46 4.09 3.63
CA PRO A 132 -12.74 3.60 3.10
C PRO A 132 -12.95 3.94 1.62
N VAL A 133 -12.31 4.99 1.12
CA VAL A 133 -12.40 5.41 -0.28
C VAL A 133 -11.82 4.36 -1.22
N TYR A 134 -10.72 3.70 -0.81
CA TYR A 134 -9.91 2.91 -1.73
C TYR A 134 -9.36 1.59 -1.19
N VAL A 135 -9.73 1.20 0.03
CA VAL A 135 -9.30 -0.08 0.61
C VAL A 135 -9.88 -1.26 -0.21
N PRO A 136 -9.02 -2.18 -0.69
CA PRO A 136 -9.44 -3.48 -1.21
C PRO A 136 -9.87 -4.40 -0.06
N MET A 137 -10.82 -5.31 -0.29
CA MET A 137 -11.27 -6.24 0.76
C MET A 137 -10.15 -7.16 1.27
N ASP A 138 -9.16 -7.43 0.42
CA ASP A 138 -7.98 -8.23 0.74
C ASP A 138 -7.20 -7.67 1.94
N PHE A 139 -7.22 -6.35 2.15
CA PHE A 139 -6.56 -5.69 3.27
C PHE A 139 -7.28 -5.92 4.61
N PHE A 140 -8.46 -6.54 4.60
CA PHE A 140 -9.14 -7.07 5.78
C PHE A 140 -8.96 -8.59 5.95
N PHE A 141 -8.13 -9.21 5.09
CA PHE A 141 -7.88 -10.65 5.11
C PHE A 141 -9.14 -11.51 4.96
N ASP A 142 -10.07 -11.07 4.11
CA ASP A 142 -11.25 -11.85 3.72
C ASP A 142 -10.88 -13.19 3.06
N PHE A 143 -9.69 -13.27 2.49
CA PHE A 143 -9.15 -14.44 1.82
C PHE A 143 -8.37 -15.40 2.72
N VAL A 144 -7.99 -15.00 3.94
CA VAL A 144 -7.09 -15.79 4.80
C VAL A 144 -7.89 -16.82 5.59
N ASP A 145 -7.39 -18.06 5.62
CA ASP A 145 -8.01 -19.16 6.36
C ASP A 145 -8.24 -18.79 7.84
N GLU A 146 -9.41 -19.11 8.38
CA GLU A 146 -9.82 -18.71 9.73
C GLU A 146 -8.84 -19.12 10.84
N LYS A 147 -8.15 -20.25 10.64
CA LYS A 147 -7.19 -20.80 11.62
C LYS A 147 -5.82 -20.13 11.56
N LYS A 148 -5.52 -19.32 10.54
CA LYS A 148 -4.21 -18.68 10.39
C LYS A 148 -4.16 -17.34 11.14
N PRO A 149 -3.02 -17.03 11.78
CA PRO A 149 -2.84 -15.73 12.42
C PRO A 149 -2.95 -14.59 11.41
N LYS A 150 -3.81 -13.63 11.74
CA LYS A 150 -4.00 -12.35 11.05
C LYS A 150 -3.58 -11.25 12.00
N LEU A 151 -2.56 -10.47 11.64
CA LEU A 151 -2.06 -9.39 12.47
C LEU A 151 -2.18 -8.06 11.73
N SER A 152 -2.29 -6.97 12.49
CA SER A 152 -2.13 -5.62 11.96
C SER A 152 -0.97 -4.93 12.67
N TYR A 153 -0.18 -4.17 11.91
CA TYR A 153 0.91 -3.36 12.45
C TYR A 153 0.89 -1.96 11.84
N ALA A 154 0.68 -0.95 12.68
CA ALA A 154 0.55 0.45 12.25
C ALA A 154 -0.47 0.67 11.12
N ALA A 155 -1.48 -0.20 11.04
CA ALA A 155 -2.60 -0.03 10.11
C ALA A 155 -3.47 1.13 10.61
N SER A 156 -3.80 2.05 9.71
CA SER A 156 -4.61 3.23 10.05
C SER A 156 -5.70 3.49 9.00
N ILE A 157 -6.69 4.27 9.42
CA ILE A 157 -7.79 4.77 8.60
C ILE A 157 -7.55 6.27 8.42
N ARG A 158 -7.67 6.79 7.20
CA ARG A 158 -7.60 8.23 6.95
C ARG A 158 -9.00 8.83 6.78
N VAL A 159 -9.67 9.08 7.89
CA VAL A 159 -10.93 9.84 7.93
C VAL A 159 -10.92 10.83 9.09
N ASN A 160 -11.64 11.93 8.94
CA ASN A 160 -11.81 12.90 10.02
C ASN A 160 -12.91 12.46 11.02
N GLN A 161 -13.86 11.64 10.56
CA GLN A 161 -14.95 11.04 11.33
C GLN A 161 -15.29 9.68 10.69
N LEU A 162 -15.64 8.68 11.52
CA LEU A 162 -16.04 7.33 11.09
C LEU A 162 -17.54 7.24 10.79
#